data_AF-A0A9D7I4X0-F1
#
_entry.id   AF-A0A9D7I4X0-F1
#
_cell.length_a   1.000
_cell.length_b   1.000
_cell.length_c   1.000
_cell.angle_alpha   90.00
_cell.angle_beta   90.00
_cell.angle_gamma   90.00
#
_symmetry.space_group_name_H-M   'P 1'
#
loop_
_entity.id
_entity.type
_entity.pdbx_description
1 polymer ?
#
loop_
_entity_poly.entity_id
_entity_poly.type
_entity_poly.pdbx_seq_one_letter_code
_entity_poly.pdbx_strand_id
1 'polypeptide(L)'
;MKKNKFRIRTQETILPSIGRQQEQKGKMLREQFHLAYDSIKPVNLIKSTLSEAIESRGFKDNLFNRGRKLTTGFLSKYYLKVKIAAPLKKLLGTALMFGITRLITQNPGALKTFGKKLLNITRKS
;
A
#
# COMPACT_ATOMS: atom_id res chain seq x y z
N MET A 1 -19.55 -33.91 -61.34
CA MET A 1 -18.42 -33.96 -60.37
C MET A 1 -17.96 -32.62 -59.79
N LYS A 2 -18.08 -31.46 -60.45
CA LYS A 2 -17.52 -30.17 -59.94
C LYS A 2 -18.13 -29.66 -58.62
N LYS A 3 -19.42 -29.92 -58.36
CA LYS A 3 -20.13 -29.48 -57.13
C LYS A 3 -19.58 -30.11 -55.85
N ASN A 4 -19.03 -31.33 -55.92
CA ASN A 4 -18.50 -32.03 -54.73
C ASN A 4 -17.12 -31.51 -54.33
N LYS A 5 -16.26 -31.18 -55.30
CA LYS A 5 -14.92 -30.63 -55.06
C LYS A 5 -14.95 -29.23 -54.46
N PHE A 6 -15.96 -28.44 -54.83
CA PHE A 6 -16.14 -27.09 -54.28
C PHE A 6 -16.57 -27.13 -52.80
N ARG A 7 -17.52 -28.00 -52.45
CA ARG A 7 -17.96 -28.20 -51.06
C ARG A 7 -16.82 -28.66 -50.14
N ILE A 8 -15.93 -29.52 -50.63
CA ILE A 8 -14.80 -30.03 -49.84
C ILE A 8 -13.80 -28.89 -49.52
N ARG A 9 -13.52 -28.00 -50.48
CA ARG A 9 -12.63 -26.85 -50.27
C ARG A 9 -13.19 -25.82 -49.29
N THR A 10 -14.50 -25.58 -49.31
CA THR A 10 -15.12 -24.70 -48.33
C THR A 10 -14.99 -25.29 -46.93
N GLN A 11 -15.26 -26.58 -46.76
CA GLN A 11 -15.19 -27.24 -45.44
C GLN A 11 -13.77 -27.23 -44.87
N GLU A 12 -12.73 -27.47 -45.68
CA GLU A 12 -11.33 -27.40 -45.23
C GLU A 12 -10.89 -26.01 -44.77
N THR A 13 -11.51 -24.94 -45.29
CA THR A 13 -11.14 -23.56 -44.93
C THR A 13 -11.97 -23.04 -43.74
N ILE A 14 -13.20 -23.52 -43.59
CA ILE A 14 -14.14 -23.05 -42.57
C ILE A 14 -13.87 -23.72 -41.20
N LEU A 15 -13.59 -25.02 -41.15
CA LEU A 15 -13.35 -25.72 -39.87
C LEU A 15 -12.17 -25.12 -39.05
N PRO A 16 -11.00 -24.85 -39.64
CA PRO A 16 -9.87 -24.28 -38.89
C PRO A 16 -10.12 -22.85 -38.44
N SER A 17 -10.90 -22.06 -39.18
CA SER A 17 -11.22 -20.68 -38.79
C SER A 17 -12.24 -20.63 -37.64
N ILE A 18 -13.19 -21.56 -37.58
CA ILE A 18 -14.10 -21.73 -36.43
C ILE A 18 -13.31 -22.13 -35.18
N GLY A 19 -12.38 -23.08 -35.30
CA GLY A 19 -11.54 -23.51 -34.17
C GLY A 19 -10.70 -22.36 -33.59
N ARG A 20 -10.05 -21.58 -34.46
CA ARG A 20 -9.28 -20.39 -34.03
C ARG A 20 -10.15 -19.32 -33.36
N GLN A 21 -11.36 -19.09 -33.86
CA GLN A 21 -12.29 -18.15 -33.24
C GLN A 21 -12.78 -18.63 -31.87
N GLN A 22 -13.05 -19.93 -31.70
CA GLN A 22 -13.44 -20.48 -30.40
C GLN A 22 -12.30 -20.39 -29.37
N GLU A 23 -11.06 -20.64 -29.80
CA GLU A 23 -9.89 -20.52 -28.93
C GLU A 23 -9.66 -19.05 -28.49
N GLN A 24 -9.80 -18.09 -29.42
CA GLN A 24 -9.68 -16.67 -29.08
C GLN A 24 -10.80 -16.19 -28.15
N LYS A 25 -12.05 -16.63 -28.39
CA LYS A 25 -13.18 -16.34 -27.51
C LYS A 25 -12.96 -16.90 -26.10
N GLY A 26 -12.44 -18.12 -26.00
CA GLY A 26 -12.09 -18.73 -24.72
C GLY A 26 -11.00 -17.95 -23.97
N LYS A 27 -9.95 -17.50 -24.67
CA LYS A 27 -8.88 -16.66 -24.09
C LYS A 27 -9.42 -15.33 -23.58
N MET A 28 -10.19 -14.61 -24.40
CA MET A 28 -10.84 -13.35 -24.00
C MET A 28 -11.76 -13.53 -22.80
N LEU A 29 -12.57 -14.59 -22.77
CA LEU A 29 -13.48 -14.85 -21.65
C LEU A 29 -12.71 -15.12 -20.35
N ARG A 30 -11.61 -15.87 -20.44
CA ARG A 30 -10.74 -16.17 -19.29
C ARG A 30 -10.05 -14.92 -18.77
N GLU A 31 -9.63 -14.02 -19.65
CA GLU A 31 -9.02 -12.74 -19.31
C GLU A 31 -10.03 -11.79 -18.66
N GLN A 32 -11.24 -11.69 -19.19
CA GLN A 32 -12.31 -10.92 -18.54
C GLN A 32 -12.68 -11.48 -17.16
N PHE A 33 -12.68 -12.81 -17.01
CA PHE A 33 -12.92 -13.44 -15.71
C PHE A 33 -11.81 -13.12 -14.71
N HIS A 34 -10.55 -13.13 -15.16
CA HIS A 34 -9.41 -12.78 -14.31
C HIS A 34 -9.46 -11.31 -13.87
N LEU A 35 -9.78 -10.39 -14.78
CA LEU A 35 -9.95 -8.97 -14.48
C LEU A 35 -11.12 -8.72 -13.53
N ALA A 36 -12.26 -9.38 -13.76
CA ALA A 36 -13.41 -9.29 -12.86
C ALA A 36 -13.06 -9.84 -11.47
N TYR A 37 -12.41 -11.00 -11.39
CA TYR A 37 -11.93 -11.58 -10.15
C TYR A 37 -10.94 -10.67 -9.42
N ASP A 38 -10.02 -10.04 -10.15
CA ASP A 38 -9.06 -9.08 -9.59
C ASP A 38 -9.75 -7.80 -9.10
N SER A 39 -10.82 -7.36 -9.74
CA SER A 39 -11.57 -6.16 -9.35
C SER A 39 -12.32 -6.34 -8.03
N ILE A 40 -12.82 -7.55 -7.74
CA ILE A 40 -13.53 -7.87 -6.48
C ILE A 40 -12.58 -8.21 -5.33
N LYS A 41 -11.27 -8.36 -5.59
CA LYS A 41 -10.30 -8.57 -4.51
C LYS A 41 -10.35 -7.37 -3.55
N PRO A 42 -10.42 -7.60 -2.22
CA PRO A 42 -10.52 -6.52 -1.24
C PRO A 42 -9.43 -5.47 -1.39
N VAL A 43 -8.21 -5.90 -1.75
CA VAL A 43 -7.07 -5.00 -1.99
C VAL A 43 -7.32 -4.01 -3.13
N ASN A 44 -7.99 -4.43 -4.21
CA ASN A 44 -8.29 -3.56 -5.36
C ASN A 44 -9.46 -2.63 -5.06
N LEU A 45 -10.46 -3.07 -4.27
CA LEU A 45 -11.54 -2.22 -3.79
C LEU A 45 -11.03 -1.12 -2.85
N ILE A 46 -10.12 -1.45 -1.94
CA ILE A 46 -9.46 -0.47 -1.07
C ILE A 46 -8.58 0.47 -1.90
N LYS A 47 -7.85 -0.06 -2.89
CA LYS A 47 -6.99 0.75 -3.75
C LYS A 47 -7.78 1.75 -4.59
N SER A 48 -8.89 1.32 -5.21
CA SER A 48 -9.72 2.21 -6.03
C SER A 48 -10.39 3.29 -5.18
N THR A 49 -11.03 2.91 -4.08
CA THR A 49 -11.69 3.86 -3.16
C THR A 49 -10.70 4.84 -2.53
N LEU A 50 -9.51 4.38 -2.14
CA LEU A 50 -8.50 5.24 -1.56
C LEU A 50 -7.84 6.15 -2.61
N SER A 51 -7.58 5.66 -3.82
CA SER A 51 -7.03 6.48 -4.90
C SER A 51 -8.02 7.55 -5.33
N GLU A 52 -9.30 7.19 -5.50
CA GLU A 52 -10.37 8.14 -5.84
C GLU A 52 -10.60 9.16 -4.72
N ALA A 53 -10.54 8.73 -3.45
CA ALA A 53 -10.56 9.64 -2.31
C ALA A 53 -9.37 10.62 -2.35
N ILE A 54 -8.14 10.14 -2.55
CA ILE A 54 -6.92 10.97 -2.56
C ILE A 54 -6.86 11.91 -3.79
N GLU A 55 -7.39 11.48 -4.93
CA GLU A 55 -7.43 12.26 -6.17
C GLU A 55 -8.47 13.38 -6.13
N SER A 56 -9.51 13.24 -5.30
CA SER A 56 -10.44 14.34 -5.05
C SER A 56 -9.70 15.50 -4.35
N ARG A 57 -9.59 16.66 -5.02
CA ARG A 57 -8.97 17.88 -4.44
C ARG A 57 -9.57 18.24 -3.09
N GLY A 58 -10.88 18.00 -2.92
CA GLY A 58 -11.59 18.22 -1.67
C GLY A 58 -11.14 17.35 -0.50
N PHE A 59 -10.67 16.12 -0.72
CA PHE A 59 -10.21 15.25 0.37
C PHE A 59 -8.86 15.69 0.93
N LYS A 60 -7.91 16.10 0.08
CA LYS A 60 -6.61 16.62 0.54
C LYS A 60 -6.79 17.88 1.40
N ASP A 61 -7.61 18.82 0.95
CA ASP A 61 -7.87 20.05 1.70
C ASP A 61 -8.68 19.80 2.98
N ASN A 62 -9.71 18.94 2.93
CA ASN A 62 -10.48 18.59 4.11
C ASN A 62 -9.70 17.74 5.11
N LEU A 63 -8.83 16.83 4.67
CA LEU A 63 -7.99 16.01 5.54
C LEU A 63 -6.85 16.84 6.13
N PHE A 64 -6.28 17.81 5.41
CA PHE A 64 -5.27 18.70 5.99
C PHE A 64 -5.89 19.68 7.01
N ASN A 65 -7.09 20.20 6.74
CA ASN A 65 -7.78 21.09 7.66
C ASN A 65 -8.46 20.38 8.85
N ARG A 66 -9.07 19.19 8.68
CA ARG A 66 -9.64 18.39 9.79
C ARG A 66 -8.60 17.50 10.46
N GLY A 67 -7.61 17.03 9.72
CA GLY A 67 -6.53 16.17 10.22
C GLY A 67 -5.68 16.86 11.27
N ARG A 68 -5.57 18.19 11.28
CA ARG A 68 -4.97 18.95 12.40
C ARG A 68 -5.74 18.78 13.72
N LYS A 69 -7.09 18.77 13.68
CA LYS A 69 -7.93 18.53 14.88
C LYS A 69 -7.88 17.05 15.31
N LEU A 70 -7.78 16.13 14.36
CA LEU A 70 -7.62 14.70 14.64
C LEU A 70 -6.23 14.36 15.17
N THR A 71 -5.15 14.87 14.59
CA THR A 71 -3.79 14.63 15.12
C THR A 71 -3.60 15.31 16.47
N THR A 72 -3.99 16.57 16.65
CA THR A 72 -3.89 17.22 17.97
C THR A 72 -4.77 16.54 19.01
N GLY A 73 -6.04 16.26 18.73
CA GLY A 73 -6.97 15.66 19.69
C GLY A 73 -6.71 14.17 19.96
N PHE A 74 -6.32 13.41 18.94
CA PHE A 74 -6.04 11.97 19.06
C PHE A 74 -4.66 11.73 19.64
N LEU A 75 -3.61 12.46 19.22
CA LEU A 75 -2.30 12.36 19.86
C LEU A 75 -2.36 12.88 21.29
N SER A 76 -3.05 13.99 21.59
CA SER A 76 -3.19 14.48 22.97
C SER A 76 -3.86 13.44 23.89
N LYS A 77 -4.95 12.81 23.44
CA LYS A 77 -5.56 11.69 24.19
C LYS A 77 -4.67 10.44 24.24
N TYR A 78 -3.85 10.19 23.21
CA TYR A 78 -2.88 9.10 23.21
C TYR A 78 -1.77 9.37 24.24
N TYR A 79 -1.07 10.49 24.17
CA TYR A 79 0.02 10.84 25.08
C TYR A 79 -0.42 11.00 26.54
N LEU A 80 -1.64 11.49 26.81
CA LEU A 80 -2.13 11.71 28.18
C LEU A 80 -2.81 10.48 28.83
N LYS A 81 -3.19 9.43 28.07
CA LYS A 81 -3.86 8.21 28.61
C LYS A 81 -3.23 6.88 28.22
N VAL A 82 -2.22 6.83 27.35
CA VAL A 82 -1.80 5.54 26.78
C VAL A 82 -0.85 4.77 27.68
N LYS A 83 -1.40 3.71 28.27
CA LYS A 83 -0.68 2.45 28.44
C LYS A 83 -0.28 1.96 27.04
N ILE A 84 0.89 2.35 26.55
CA ILE A 84 1.42 1.79 25.29
C ILE A 84 1.48 0.28 25.53
N ALA A 85 0.82 -0.50 24.68
CA ALA A 85 0.82 -1.96 24.80
C ALA A 85 2.27 -2.43 25.01
N ALA A 86 2.51 -3.25 26.03
CA ALA A 86 3.85 -3.71 26.43
C ALA A 86 4.79 -4.06 25.25
N PRO A 87 4.35 -4.74 24.17
CA PRO A 87 5.20 -5.02 23.02
C PRO A 87 5.63 -3.76 22.24
N LEU A 88 4.72 -2.80 22.00
CA LEU A 88 5.07 -1.57 21.28
C LEU A 88 5.98 -0.66 22.10
N LYS A 89 5.79 -0.60 23.43
CA LYS A 89 6.67 0.12 24.34
C LYS A 89 8.09 -0.46 24.30
N LYS A 90 8.19 -1.80 24.29
CA LYS A 90 9.46 -2.51 24.13
C LYS A 90 10.10 -2.18 22.77
N LEU A 91 9.34 -2.22 21.68
CA LEU A 91 9.85 -1.93 20.34
C LEU A 91 10.43 -0.51 20.24
N LEU A 92 9.68 0.49 20.74
CA LEU A 92 10.13 1.89 20.77
C LEU A 92 11.35 2.07 21.67
N GLY A 93 11.35 1.45 22.85
CA GLY A 93 12.50 1.45 23.76
C GLY A 93 13.75 0.82 23.14
N THR A 94 13.59 -0.32 22.46
CA THR A 94 14.67 -1.02 21.75
C THR A 94 15.19 -0.21 20.57
N ALA A 95 14.31 0.41 19.77
CA ALA A 95 14.74 1.26 18.66
C ALA A 95 15.51 2.49 19.15
N LEU A 96 15.03 3.13 20.22
CA LEU A 96 15.72 4.26 20.85
C LEU A 96 17.08 3.84 21.39
N MET A 97 17.12 2.74 22.15
CA MET A 97 18.36 2.19 22.70
C MET A 97 19.34 1.81 21.61
N PHE A 98 18.88 1.21 20.52
CA PHE A 98 19.72 0.87 19.37
C PHE A 98 20.31 2.12 18.71
N GLY A 99 19.52 3.18 18.55
CA GLY A 99 19.99 4.47 18.04
C GLY A 99 21.06 5.09 18.95
N ILE A 100 20.81 5.11 20.27
CA ILE A 100 21.76 5.63 21.26
C ILE A 100 23.06 4.80 21.24
N THR A 101 22.96 3.47 21.29
CA THR A 101 24.12 2.56 21.25
C THR A 101 24.93 2.76 19.98
N ARG A 102 24.28 2.84 18.82
CA ARG A 102 24.98 3.08 17.54
C ARG A 102 25.73 4.40 17.54
N LEU A 103 25.14 5.46 18.10
CA LEU A 103 25.80 6.75 18.26
C LEU A 103 26.99 6.68 19.22
N ILE A 104 26.88 5.93 20.33
CA ILE A 104 27.98 5.75 21.29
C ILE A 104 29.13 4.94 20.67
N THR A 105 28.82 3.85 19.97
CA THR A 105 29.82 2.98 19.36
C THR A 105 30.58 3.70 18.24
N GLN A 106 29.90 4.52 17.44
CA GLN A 106 30.54 5.29 16.38
C GLN A 106 31.23 6.55 16.90
N ASN A 107 30.68 7.18 17.95
CA ASN A 107 31.18 8.43 18.50
C ASN A 107 31.03 8.43 20.03
N PRO A 108 32.00 7.87 20.79
CA PRO A 108 31.92 7.80 22.25
C PRO A 108 31.82 9.19 22.92
N GLY A 109 32.34 10.25 22.25
CA GLY A 109 32.19 11.63 22.69
C GLY A 109 30.77 12.22 22.49
N ALA A 110 29.95 11.62 21.64
CA ALA A 110 28.59 12.08 21.39
C ALA A 110 27.74 12.00 22.67
N LEU A 111 27.87 10.91 23.45
CA LEU A 111 27.13 10.76 24.71
C LEU A 111 27.47 11.84 25.74
N LYS A 112 28.77 12.18 25.89
CA LYS A 112 29.20 13.27 26.78
C LYS A 112 28.64 14.62 26.32
N THR A 113 28.58 14.85 25.01
CA THR A 113 28.07 16.11 24.44
C THR A 113 26.55 16.22 24.58
N PHE A 114 25.82 15.14 24.30
CA PHE A 114 24.37 15.05 24.52
C PHE A 114 24.01 15.20 26.00
N GLY A 115 24.73 14.49 26.89
CA GLY A 115 24.54 14.60 28.34
C GLY A 115 24.81 16.00 28.85
N LYS A 116 25.92 16.63 28.43
CA LYS A 116 26.21 18.03 28.77
C LYS A 116 25.15 19.00 28.24
N LYS A 117 24.64 18.78 27.02
CA LYS A 117 23.60 19.63 26.42
C LYS A 117 22.27 19.51 27.17
N LEU A 118 21.86 18.30 27.55
CA LEU A 118 20.67 18.06 28.36
C LEU A 118 20.80 18.70 29.75
N LEU A 119 21.93 18.48 30.44
CA LEU A 119 22.20 19.09 31.74
C LEU A 119 22.22 20.62 31.69
N ASN A 120 22.76 21.22 30.62
CA ASN A 120 22.73 22.67 30.44
C ASN A 120 21.32 23.22 30.19
N ILE A 121 20.44 22.46 29.53
CA ILE A 121 19.05 22.89 29.29
C ILE A 121 18.26 22.87 30.60
N THR A 122 18.45 21.88 31.46
CA THR A 122 17.79 21.82 32.78
C THR A 122 18.41 22.72 33.83
N ARG A 123 19.70 23.07 33.72
CA ARG A 123 20.38 23.99 34.65
C ARG A 123 20.16 25.47 34.31
N LYS A 124 19.73 25.81 33.09
CA LYS A 124 19.48 27.19 32.64
C LYS A 124 17.99 27.61 32.80
N SER A 125 17.19 26.84 33.54
CA SER A 125 15.82 27.16 33.90
C SER A 125 15.67 27.32 35.40
#